data_AF-A0A7S3WHF4-F1
#
_entry.id   AF-A0A7S3WHF4-F1
#
_cell.length_a   1.000
_cell.length_b   1.000
_cell.length_c   1.000
_cell.angle_alpha   90.00
_cell.angle_beta   90.00
_cell.angle_gamma   90.00
#
_symmetry.space_group_name_H-M   'P 1'
#
loop_
_entity.id
_entity.type
_entity.pdbx_description
1 polymer ?
#
loop_
_entity_poly.entity_id
_entity_poly.type
_entity_poly.pdbx_seq_one_letter_code
_entity_poly.pdbx_strand_id
1 'polypeptide(L)'
;SKAKQAKDRQGKLAKLAKNMEAAKQLISGERYRPRLKIAEPPSCGELPLALRDATLRHQQATQDILSSATLPISKGMRLIIRGPNGAGKSTLLRSLAGTLPLVSGERLQDD
;
A
#
# COMPACT_ATOMS: atom_id res chain seq x y z
N SER A 1 -13.74 65.99 2.02
CA SER A 1 -14.54 66.26 0.80
C SER A 1 -15.13 64.97 0.27
N LYS A 2 -16.44 64.94 0.00
CA LYS A 2 -17.19 63.81 -0.61
C LYS A 2 -16.55 63.34 -1.93
N ALA A 3 -15.77 64.20 -2.61
CA ALA A 3 -15.04 63.87 -3.83
C ALA A 3 -13.85 62.89 -3.62
N LYS A 4 -13.15 62.95 -2.48
CA LYS A 4 -11.98 62.07 -2.23
C LYS A 4 -12.40 60.62 -1.94
N GLN A 5 -13.56 60.43 -1.31
CA GLN A 5 -14.10 59.12 -0.94
C GLN A 5 -14.72 58.38 -2.15
N ALA A 6 -15.24 59.10 -3.14
CA ALA A 6 -15.73 58.53 -4.39
C ALA A 6 -14.58 57.93 -5.23
N LYS A 7 -13.45 58.63 -5.33
CA LYS A 7 -12.27 58.19 -6.09
C LYS A 7 -11.63 56.93 -5.49
N ASP A 8 -11.63 56.80 -4.16
CA ASP A 8 -11.09 55.63 -3.47
C ASP A 8 -11.97 54.38 -3.63
N ARG A 9 -13.30 54.54 -3.63
CA ARG A 9 -14.24 53.45 -3.95
C ARG A 9 -14.10 52.98 -5.40
N GLN A 10 -13.93 53.91 -6.34
CA GLN A 10 -13.68 53.60 -7.75
C GLN A 10 -12.38 52.80 -7.94
N GLY A 11 -11.30 53.20 -7.25
CA GLY A 11 -10.03 52.46 -7.29
C GLY A 11 -10.12 51.04 -6.72
N LYS A 12 -10.89 50.83 -5.65
CA LYS A 12 -11.13 49.50 -5.07
C LYS A 12 -11.96 48.61 -5.99
N LEU A 13 -13.00 49.15 -6.61
CA LEU A 13 -13.82 48.43 -7.60
C LEU A 13 -13.00 47.99 -8.81
N ALA A 14 -12.10 48.84 -9.31
CA ALA A 14 -11.20 48.51 -10.41
C ALA A 14 -10.20 47.38 -10.04
N LYS A 15 -9.71 47.36 -8.80
CA LYS A 15 -8.84 46.28 -8.29
C LYS A 15 -9.61 44.96 -8.11
N LEU A 16 -10.83 45.02 -7.59
CA LEU A 16 -11.71 43.85 -7.47
C LEU A 16 -12.04 43.26 -8.84
N ALA A 17 -12.34 44.09 -9.84
CA ALA A 17 -12.58 43.65 -11.21
C ALA A 17 -11.35 42.94 -11.81
N LYS A 18 -10.15 43.53 -11.67
CA LYS A 18 -8.90 42.90 -12.11
C LYS A 18 -8.60 41.57 -11.41
N ASN A 19 -8.86 41.48 -10.10
CA ASN A 19 -8.66 40.25 -9.35
C ASN A 19 -9.67 39.16 -9.74
N MET A 20 -10.93 39.54 -10.03
CA MET A 20 -11.94 38.62 -10.53
C MET A 20 -11.63 38.12 -11.95
N GLU A 21 -11.06 38.98 -12.78
CA GLU A 21 -10.63 38.62 -14.14
C GLU A 21 -9.42 37.69 -14.11
N ALA A 22 -8.43 37.96 -13.25
CA ALA A 22 -7.31 37.05 -12.99
C ALA A 22 -7.77 35.70 -12.40
N ALA A 23 -8.75 35.71 -11.50
CA ALA A 23 -9.33 34.48 -10.96
C ALA A 23 -10.08 33.67 -12.03
N LYS A 24 -10.82 34.33 -12.93
CA LYS A 24 -11.44 33.66 -14.09
C LYS A 24 -10.40 33.06 -15.03
N GLN A 25 -9.26 33.73 -15.26
CA GLN A 25 -8.17 33.18 -16.07
C GLN A 25 -7.51 31.95 -15.42
N LEU A 26 -7.38 31.92 -14.09
CA LEU A 26 -6.86 30.74 -13.37
C LEU A 26 -7.84 29.55 -13.40
N ILE A 27 -9.16 29.83 -13.37
CA ILE A 27 -10.21 28.79 -13.48
C ILE A 27 -10.40 28.34 -14.94
N SER A 28 -10.14 29.23 -15.90
CA SER A 28 -10.25 29.03 -17.35
C SER A 28 -8.99 28.47 -18.00
N GLY A 29 -7.85 28.49 -17.31
CA GLY A 29 -6.66 27.75 -17.74
C GLY A 29 -7.00 26.27 -17.85
N GLU A 30 -6.55 25.61 -18.90
CA GLU A 30 -6.73 24.17 -19.07
C GLU A 30 -6.29 23.46 -17.78
N ARG A 31 -7.26 22.87 -17.08
CA ARG A 31 -6.96 22.10 -15.87
C ARG A 31 -5.98 21.02 -16.28
N TYR A 32 -4.72 21.14 -15.87
CA TYR A 32 -3.73 20.11 -16.05
C TYR A 32 -4.28 18.83 -15.38
N ARG A 33 -4.77 17.89 -16.20
CA ARG A 33 -5.24 16.59 -15.77
C ARG A 33 -4.08 15.62 -15.96
N PRO A 34 -3.25 15.37 -14.93
CA PRO A 34 -2.20 14.36 -15.06
C PRO A 34 -2.86 13.04 -15.44
N ARG A 35 -2.47 12.49 -16.58
CA ARG A 35 -2.87 11.12 -16.97
C ARG A 35 -2.00 10.16 -16.17
N LEU A 36 -2.55 9.64 -15.08
CA LEU A 36 -1.94 8.54 -14.35
C LEU A 36 -2.08 7.27 -15.21
N LYS A 37 -0.96 6.76 -15.72
CA LYS A 37 -0.88 5.39 -16.24
C LYS A 37 -0.45 4.50 -15.08
N ILE A 38 -1.36 3.64 -14.62
CA ILE A 38 -1.02 2.59 -13.67
C ILE A 38 -0.46 1.43 -14.51
N ALA A 39 0.72 0.94 -14.15
CA ALA A 39 1.29 -0.24 -14.80
C ALA A 39 0.37 -1.45 -14.57
N GLU A 40 0.24 -2.31 -15.57
CA GLU A 40 -0.44 -3.58 -15.39
C GLU A 40 0.36 -4.43 -14.38
N PRO A 41 -0.30 -5.05 -13.40
CA PRO A 41 0.39 -5.89 -12.43
C PRO A 41 0.99 -7.13 -13.13
N PRO A 42 2.10 -7.68 -12.60
CA PRO A 42 2.66 -8.91 -13.12
C PRO A 42 1.66 -10.07 -13.02
N SER A 43 1.82 -11.08 -13.86
CA SER A 43 1.01 -12.29 -13.83
C SER A 43 1.27 -13.07 -12.54
N CYS A 44 0.23 -13.29 -11.75
CA CYS A 44 0.27 -14.12 -10.53
C CYS A 44 -0.48 -15.42 -10.80
N GLY A 45 0.19 -16.55 -10.60
CA GLY A 45 -0.30 -17.90 -10.82
C GLY A 45 -1.36 -18.33 -9.80
N GLU A 46 -1.79 -19.59 -9.89
CA GLU A 46 -2.82 -20.11 -8.96
C GLU A 46 -2.29 -20.36 -7.56
N LEU A 47 -0.98 -20.63 -7.42
CA LEU A 47 -0.32 -20.96 -6.16
C LEU A 47 0.85 -20.00 -5.88
N PRO A 48 0.57 -18.71 -5.58
CA PRO A 48 1.60 -17.68 -5.44
C PRO A 48 2.56 -17.89 -4.26
N LEU A 49 2.20 -18.72 -3.29
CA LEU A 49 3.03 -18.99 -2.12
C LEU A 49 2.75 -20.40 -1.59
N ALA A 50 3.79 -21.13 -1.22
CA ALA A 50 3.62 -22.41 -0.54
C ALA A 50 4.80 -22.72 0.39
N LEU A 51 4.50 -23.48 1.45
CA LEU A 51 5.49 -24.25 2.18
C LEU A 51 5.36 -25.72 1.78
N ARG A 52 6.48 -26.39 1.55
CA ARG A 52 6.53 -27.81 1.23
C ARG A 52 7.50 -28.52 2.16
N ASP A 53 6.98 -29.51 2.88
CA ASP A 53 7.72 -30.34 3.84
C ASP A 53 8.59 -29.51 4.80
N ALA A 54 8.04 -28.35 5.19
CA ALA A 54 8.79 -27.30 5.87
C ALA A 54 8.88 -27.56 7.37
N THR A 55 10.10 -27.43 7.90
CA THR A 55 10.35 -27.44 9.35
C THR A 55 10.67 -26.02 9.81
N LEU A 56 9.97 -25.55 10.83
CA LEU A 56 10.11 -24.20 11.37
C LEU A 56 10.62 -24.24 12.80
N ARG A 57 11.64 -23.42 13.07
CA ARG A 57 12.18 -23.20 14.40
C ARG A 57 12.47 -21.72 14.59
N HIS A 58 12.17 -21.21 15.78
CA HIS A 58 12.59 -19.86 16.14
C HIS A 58 14.11 -19.82 16.36
N GLN A 59 14.79 -18.73 16.01
CA GLN A 59 16.27 -18.66 16.05
C GLN A 59 16.89 -19.02 17.40
N GLN A 60 16.19 -18.73 18.50
CA GLN A 60 16.65 -18.99 19.87
C GLN A 60 16.03 -20.25 20.50
N ALA A 61 15.18 -20.97 19.76
CA ALA A 61 14.56 -22.19 20.23
C ALA A 61 15.40 -23.41 19.86
N THR A 62 15.37 -24.44 20.69
CA THR A 62 15.96 -25.75 20.39
C THR A 62 14.94 -26.72 19.80
N GLN A 63 13.66 -26.51 20.07
CA GLN A 63 12.57 -27.35 19.60
C GLN A 63 11.91 -26.77 18.35
N ASP A 64 11.55 -27.66 17.43
CA ASP A 64 10.77 -27.31 16.26
C ASP A 64 9.34 -26.93 16.65
N ILE A 65 8.83 -25.88 16.02
CA ILE A 65 7.48 -25.37 16.20
C ILE A 65 6.52 -26.14 15.29
N LEU A 66 6.94 -26.36 14.04
CA LEU A 66 6.25 -27.17 13.05
C LEU A 66 7.29 -28.05 12.37
N SER A 67 6.93 -29.30 12.09
CA SER A 67 7.78 -30.27 11.43
C SER A 67 7.04 -30.86 10.23
N SER A 68 7.71 -30.91 9.07
CA SER A 68 7.14 -31.47 7.82
C SER A 68 5.79 -30.86 7.42
N ALA A 69 5.64 -29.54 7.58
CA ALA A 69 4.40 -28.85 7.27
C ALA A 69 4.33 -28.48 5.77
N THR A 70 3.24 -28.87 5.11
CA THR A 70 2.92 -28.46 3.75
C THR A 70 1.68 -27.57 3.76
N LEU A 71 1.82 -26.35 3.25
CA LEU A 71 0.79 -25.32 3.27
C LEU A 71 0.75 -24.58 1.92
N PRO A 72 -0.14 -24.97 0.99
CA PRO A 72 -0.39 -24.21 -0.22
C PRO A 72 -1.22 -22.96 0.07
N ILE A 73 -0.86 -21.82 -0.53
CA ILE A 73 -1.62 -20.57 -0.46
C ILE A 73 -2.03 -20.15 -1.87
N SER A 74 -3.27 -20.45 -2.21
CA SER A 74 -3.82 -20.14 -3.53
C SER A 74 -4.22 -18.68 -3.69
N LYS A 75 -4.27 -18.22 -4.94
CA LYS A 75 -4.75 -16.88 -5.30
C LYS A 75 -6.17 -16.65 -4.76
N GLY A 76 -6.37 -15.54 -4.06
CA GLY A 76 -7.66 -15.18 -3.46
C GLY A 76 -8.01 -15.92 -2.16
N MET A 77 -7.15 -16.84 -1.70
CA MET A 77 -7.37 -17.57 -0.46
C MET A 77 -7.32 -16.65 0.76
N ARG A 78 -8.21 -16.87 1.73
CA ARG A 78 -8.19 -16.22 3.04
C ARG A 78 -7.84 -17.26 4.10
N LEU A 79 -6.66 -17.14 4.71
CA LEU A 79 -6.19 -18.04 5.75
C LEU A 79 -6.42 -17.45 7.14
N ILE A 80 -6.95 -18.26 8.06
CA ILE A 80 -7.04 -17.92 9.48
C ILE A 80 -6.08 -18.82 10.26
N ILE A 81 -5.09 -18.22 10.93
CA ILE A 81 -4.13 -18.94 11.78
C ILE A 81 -4.55 -18.78 13.24
N ARG A 82 -4.95 -19.88 13.89
CA ARG A 82 -5.34 -19.91 15.31
C ARG A 82 -4.44 -20.83 16.12
N GLY A 83 -4.39 -20.58 17.43
CA GLY A 83 -3.61 -21.35 18.40
C GLY A 83 -3.23 -20.51 19.63
N PRO A 84 -2.77 -21.14 20.73
CA PRO A 84 -2.37 -20.44 21.94
C PRO A 84 -1.16 -19.53 21.71
N ASN A 85 -0.89 -18.63 22.67
CA ASN A 85 0.33 -17.85 22.66
C ASN A 85 1.55 -18.78 22.76
N GLY A 86 2.59 -18.49 21.98
CA GLY A 86 3.76 -19.38 21.89
C GLY A 86 3.63 -20.54 20.88
N ALA A 87 2.45 -20.82 20.30
CA ALA A 87 2.28 -21.86 19.27
C ALA A 87 3.01 -21.59 17.94
N GLY A 88 3.77 -20.49 17.84
CA GLY A 88 4.59 -20.18 16.67
C GLY A 88 3.86 -19.61 15.46
N LYS A 89 2.66 -19.06 15.65
CA LYS A 89 1.91 -18.34 14.60
C LYS A 89 2.74 -17.23 13.94
N SER A 90 3.42 -16.41 14.75
CA SER A 90 4.30 -15.35 14.23
C SER A 90 5.54 -15.92 13.53
N THR A 91 6.05 -17.07 13.98
CA THR A 91 7.14 -17.79 13.32
C THR A 91 6.70 -18.30 11.94
N LEU A 92 5.51 -18.89 11.84
CA LEU A 92 4.91 -19.31 10.56
C LEU A 92 4.75 -18.12 9.60
N LEU A 93 4.20 -17.00 10.06
CA LEU A 93 4.03 -15.80 9.25
C LEU A 93 5.38 -15.23 8.77
N ARG A 94 6.39 -15.17 9.64
CA ARG A 94 7.73 -14.70 9.25
C ARG A 94 8.39 -15.62 8.22
N SER A 95 8.18 -16.92 8.34
CA SER A 95 8.70 -17.93 7.41
C SER A 95 8.01 -17.82 6.05
N LEU A 96 6.69 -17.68 6.03
CA LEU A 96 5.91 -17.40 4.81
C LEU A 96 6.34 -16.09 4.15
N ALA A 97 6.69 -15.05 4.93
CA ALA A 97 7.20 -13.79 4.41
C ALA A 97 8.68 -13.85 3.96
N GLY A 98 9.37 -14.99 4.14
CA GLY A 98 10.78 -15.13 3.79
C GLY A 98 11.76 -14.41 4.73
N THR A 99 11.27 -13.86 5.85
CA THR A 99 12.09 -13.13 6.84
C THR A 99 12.71 -14.04 7.90
N LEU A 100 12.20 -15.26 8.04
CA LEU A 100 12.78 -16.30 8.87
C LEU A 100 13.03 -17.53 7.97
N PRO A 101 14.27 -18.01 7.85
CA PRO A 101 14.56 -19.19 7.04
C PRO A 101 13.95 -20.46 7.65
N LEU A 102 13.63 -21.42 6.78
CA LEU A 102 13.21 -22.75 7.19
C LEU A 102 14.41 -23.52 7.75
N VAL A 103 14.16 -24.44 8.68
CA VAL A 103 15.18 -25.42 9.11
C VAL A 103 15.40 -26.47 8.01
N SER A 104 14.31 -26.91 7.38
CA SER A 104 14.30 -27.83 6.24
C SER A 104 13.06 -27.60 5.38
N GLY A 105 13.04 -28.18 4.19
CA GLY A 105 11.94 -28.06 3.22
C GLY A 105 12.07 -26.82 2.34
N GLU A 106 10.98 -26.45 1.66
CA GLU A 106 10.99 -25.42 0.62
C GLU A 106 9.92 -24.36 0.86
N ARG A 107 10.27 -23.10 0.53
CA ARG A 107 9.34 -21.99 0.40
C ARG A 107 9.27 -21.63 -1.08
N LEU A 108 8.12 -21.89 -1.69
CA LEU A 108 7.85 -21.57 -3.09
C LEU A 108 7.10 -20.25 -3.16
N GLN A 109 7.45 -19.37 -4.08
CA GLN A 109 6.79 -18.10 -4.31
C GLN A 109 6.81 -17.80 -5.82
N ASP A 110 5.71 -17.24 -6.35
CA ASP A 110 5.67 -16.69 -7.71
C ASP A 110 6.46 -15.37 -7.78
N ASP A 111 7.20 -15.18 -8.89
CA ASP A 111 8.01 -13.99 -9.19
C ASP A 111 7.18 -12.73 -9.52
#